data_AF-A0A9W8S9K6-F1
#
_entry.id   AF-A0A9W8S9K6-F1
#
_cell.length_a   1.000
_cell.length_b   1.000
_cell.length_c   1.000
_cell.angle_alpha   90.00
_cell.angle_beta   90.00
_cell.angle_gamma   90.00
#
_symmetry.space_group_name_H-M   'P 1'
#
loop_
_entity.id
_entity.type
_entity.pdbx_description
1 polymer ?
#
loop_
_entity_poly.entity_id
_entity_poly.type
_entity_poly.pdbx_seq_one_letter_code
_entity_poly.pdbx_strand_id
1 'polypeptide(L)'
;MPSARSTSFERSLDQFRRELSDDQKKEFSGANQKYVNSMLQDMQSKLGREKGLRRLTRIEKFLGAMKHIEALVTIFLNVSEVVAFVWGPIKLALMAATTWTDSVRQLIDAYEEIGEALGNLAFFHNLIKTTQHLQEAIEDYFADILCFHRCVLDVFSRPDWKGVFKWAWGSFRRRVKPILESLKRRQDMLSDAKLQSHAILKDVQDSGAYARDQFKNLQAGLEEIRTVLHSEQLKSNAFQDREMKASLEGKLGVPGFRTDSQLESPEESVESSGNWIFSHHAFRTWETARSSLDGILFLNGSPGAGKLPAQRDIIILPANLLFHTQGSQLWRGL
;
A
#
# COMPACT_ATOMS: atom_id res chain seq x y z
N MET A 1 -13.97 -26.77 28.96
CA MET A 1 -12.69 -26.03 28.89
C MET A 1 -11.66 -26.97 28.29
N PRO A 2 -11.25 -26.82 27.01
CA PRO A 2 -10.20 -27.64 26.47
C PRO A 2 -8.88 -27.17 27.07
N SER A 3 -8.20 -28.07 27.78
CA SER A 3 -6.83 -27.86 28.27
C SER A 3 -5.94 -27.51 27.07
N ALA A 4 -5.40 -26.28 27.04
CA ALA A 4 -4.36 -25.91 26.08
C ALA A 4 -3.19 -26.89 26.26
N ARG A 5 -2.90 -27.70 25.25
CA ARG A 5 -1.72 -28.56 25.25
C ARG A 5 -0.51 -27.64 25.16
N SER A 6 0.31 -27.61 26.20
CA SER A 6 1.56 -26.85 26.17
C SER A 6 2.47 -27.38 25.05
N THR A 7 2.90 -26.50 24.15
CA THR A 7 3.68 -26.87 22.96
C THR A 7 5.07 -27.38 23.34
N SER A 8 5.76 -28.07 22.43
CA SER A 8 7.16 -28.50 22.63
C SER A 8 8.07 -27.33 22.98
N PHE A 9 7.79 -26.18 22.37
CA PHE A 9 8.43 -24.90 22.61
C PHE A 9 8.25 -24.40 24.05
N GLU A 10 7.01 -24.27 24.54
CA GLU A 10 6.74 -23.80 25.90
C GLU A 10 7.40 -24.68 26.96
N ARG A 11 7.29 -26.02 26.79
CA ARG A 11 7.95 -26.97 27.70
C ARG A 11 9.47 -26.79 27.72
N SER A 12 10.08 -26.55 26.56
CA SER A 12 11.53 -26.36 26.43
C SER A 12 11.98 -25.03 27.03
N LEU A 13 11.19 -23.97 26.86
CA LEU A 13 11.39 -22.67 27.50
C LEU A 13 11.32 -22.76 29.02
N ASP A 14 10.24 -23.33 29.55
CA ASP A 14 10.05 -23.50 30.99
C ASP A 14 11.15 -24.35 31.61
N GLN A 15 11.54 -25.41 30.92
CA GLN A 15 12.64 -26.24 31.36
C GLN A 15 13.97 -25.48 31.37
N PHE A 16 14.27 -24.73 30.30
CA PHE A 16 15.46 -23.89 30.24
C PHE A 16 15.48 -22.88 31.40
N ARG A 17 14.38 -22.18 31.63
CA ARG A 17 14.23 -21.17 32.69
C ARG A 17 14.46 -21.74 34.08
N ARG A 18 13.97 -22.96 34.36
CA ARG A 18 14.13 -23.63 35.65
C ARG A 18 15.57 -24.08 35.93
N GLU A 19 16.33 -24.39 34.87
CA GLU A 19 17.70 -24.88 34.99
C GLU A 19 18.74 -23.75 35.10
N LEU A 20 18.36 -22.49 34.88
CA LEU A 20 19.25 -21.34 35.08
C LEU A 20 19.48 -21.05 36.57
N SER A 21 20.74 -20.84 36.95
CA SER A 21 21.08 -20.27 38.26
C SER A 21 20.69 -18.79 38.34
N ASP A 22 20.62 -18.22 39.55
CA ASP A 22 20.23 -16.82 39.72
C ASP A 22 21.24 -15.84 39.09
N ASP A 23 22.53 -16.17 39.10
CA ASP A 23 23.55 -15.38 38.41
C ASP A 23 23.40 -15.50 36.89
N GLN A 24 23.09 -16.69 36.38
CA GLN A 24 22.81 -16.87 34.95
C GLN A 24 21.55 -16.09 34.54
N LYS A 25 20.50 -16.04 35.37
CA LYS A 25 19.29 -15.23 35.09
C LYS A 25 19.59 -13.74 34.99
N LYS A 26 20.48 -13.21 35.86
CA LYS A 26 20.94 -11.81 35.78
C LYS A 26 21.68 -11.55 34.47
N GLU A 27 22.62 -12.42 34.11
CA GLU A 27 23.37 -12.29 32.86
C GLU A 27 22.48 -12.49 31.63
N PHE A 28 21.46 -13.33 31.74
CA PHE A 28 20.48 -13.59 30.70
C PHE A 28 19.60 -12.37 30.42
N SER A 29 19.22 -11.60 31.45
CA SER A 29 18.41 -10.38 31.30
C SER A 29 19.15 -9.31 30.49
N GLY A 30 18.57 -8.87 29.37
CA GLY A 30 19.16 -7.89 28.46
C GLY A 30 20.07 -8.44 27.35
N ALA A 31 20.21 -9.77 27.24
CA ALA A 31 20.92 -10.38 26.13
C ALA A 31 20.24 -10.09 24.79
N ASN A 32 21.02 -9.62 23.81
CA ASN A 32 20.56 -9.33 22.46
C ASN A 32 21.70 -9.55 21.45
N GLN A 33 21.37 -9.48 20.17
CA GLN A 33 22.31 -9.64 19.07
C GLN A 33 23.54 -8.73 19.19
N LYS A 34 23.35 -7.43 19.52
CA LYS A 34 24.45 -6.46 19.59
C LYS A 34 25.45 -6.84 20.68
N TYR A 35 24.95 -7.27 21.83
CA TYR A 35 25.80 -7.70 22.94
C TYR A 35 26.61 -8.94 22.59
N VAL A 36 25.99 -9.97 21.99
CA VAL A 36 26.69 -11.18 21.55
C VAL A 36 27.78 -10.84 20.53
N ASN A 37 27.49 -9.97 19.57
CA ASN A 37 28.47 -9.50 18.59
C ASN A 37 29.65 -8.77 19.24
N SER A 38 29.39 -7.88 20.20
CA SER A 38 30.44 -7.18 20.95
C SER A 38 31.32 -8.16 21.72
N MET A 39 30.71 -9.15 22.38
CA MET A 39 31.45 -10.18 23.11
C MET A 39 32.37 -10.97 22.18
N LEU A 40 31.90 -11.33 20.99
CA LEU A 40 32.72 -12.03 19.99
C LEU A 40 33.87 -11.15 19.49
N GLN A 41 33.66 -9.84 19.31
CA GLN A 41 34.72 -8.90 18.95
C GLN A 41 35.78 -8.78 20.06
N ASP A 42 35.36 -8.75 21.33
CA ASP A 42 36.26 -8.74 22.47
C ASP A 42 37.08 -10.04 22.56
N MET A 43 36.42 -11.19 22.35
CA MET A 43 37.11 -12.48 22.25
C MET A 43 38.10 -12.50 21.11
N GLN A 44 37.70 -12.00 19.95
CA GLN A 44 38.53 -11.91 18.75
C GLN A 44 39.80 -11.09 19.00
N SER A 45 39.66 -9.96 19.71
CA SER A 45 40.77 -9.11 20.13
C SER A 45 41.72 -9.81 21.10
N LYS A 46 41.18 -10.56 22.08
CA LYS A 46 41.96 -11.28 23.10
C LYS A 46 42.66 -12.52 22.54
N LEU A 47 42.01 -13.25 21.64
CA LEU A 47 42.49 -14.51 21.06
C LEU A 47 43.25 -14.33 19.74
N GLY A 48 43.35 -13.09 19.24
CA GLY A 48 43.81 -12.77 17.89
C GLY A 48 45.30 -12.98 17.61
N ARG A 49 46.10 -13.40 18.60
CA ARG A 49 47.49 -13.81 18.37
C ARG A 49 47.65 -15.29 18.01
N GLU A 50 46.59 -16.08 18.19
CA GLU A 50 46.56 -17.50 17.85
C GLU A 50 45.67 -17.73 16.60
N LYS A 51 45.68 -18.94 16.02
CA LYS A 51 44.76 -19.37 14.93
C LYS A 51 43.26 -19.31 15.31
N GLY A 52 42.87 -18.54 16.33
CA GLY A 52 41.51 -18.31 16.82
C GLY A 52 40.69 -17.36 15.93
N LEU A 53 41.32 -16.36 15.30
CA LEU A 53 40.57 -15.35 14.51
C LEU A 53 39.72 -15.95 13.38
N ARG A 54 40.30 -16.88 12.61
CA ARG A 54 39.59 -17.56 11.51
C ARG A 54 38.49 -18.49 11.98
N ARG A 55 38.47 -18.85 13.27
CA ARG A 55 37.48 -19.76 13.82
C ARG A 55 36.24 -19.02 14.29
N LEU A 56 36.38 -17.85 14.89
CA LEU A 56 35.20 -17.11 15.39
C LEU A 56 34.25 -16.68 14.27
N THR A 57 34.72 -16.45 13.04
CA THR A 57 33.83 -16.19 11.89
C THR A 57 32.93 -17.37 11.54
N ARG A 58 33.26 -18.61 11.94
CA ARG A 58 32.45 -19.81 11.66
C ARG A 58 31.14 -19.82 12.42
N ILE A 59 31.03 -19.07 13.52
CA ILE A 59 29.77 -18.91 14.26
C ILE A 59 28.74 -18.07 13.48
N GLU A 60 29.17 -17.30 12.47
CA GLU A 60 28.30 -16.32 11.80
C GLU A 60 27.08 -16.95 11.13
N LYS A 61 27.22 -18.17 10.57
CA LYS A 61 26.08 -18.92 10.00
C LYS A 61 25.00 -19.15 11.06
N PHE A 62 25.42 -19.60 12.25
CA PHE A 62 24.52 -19.81 13.38
C PHE A 62 23.88 -18.50 13.84
N LEU A 63 24.67 -17.43 14.03
CA LEU A 63 24.13 -16.13 14.42
C LEU A 63 23.15 -15.57 13.39
N GLY A 64 23.42 -15.78 12.09
CA GLY A 64 22.51 -15.44 11.00
C GLY A 64 21.16 -16.14 11.15
N ALA A 65 21.17 -17.46 11.36
CA ALA A 65 19.96 -18.23 11.62
C ALA A 65 19.21 -17.73 12.86
N MET A 66 19.90 -17.36 13.93
CA MET A 66 19.26 -16.84 15.15
C MET A 66 18.55 -15.50 14.95
N LYS A 67 19.00 -14.64 14.02
CA LYS A 67 18.26 -13.42 13.64
C LYS A 67 16.93 -13.75 12.96
N HIS A 68 16.92 -14.76 12.10
CA HIS A 68 15.70 -15.24 11.45
C HIS A 68 14.74 -15.81 12.48
N ILE A 69 15.25 -16.63 13.40
CA ILE A 69 14.47 -17.17 14.51
C ILE A 69 13.90 -16.04 15.37
N GLU A 70 14.71 -15.04 15.76
CA GLU A 70 14.24 -13.87 16.53
C GLU A 70 13.08 -13.16 15.83
N ALA A 71 13.21 -12.89 14.53
CA ALA A 71 12.16 -12.25 13.76
C ALA A 71 10.86 -13.09 13.77
N LEU A 72 11.00 -14.41 13.56
CA LEU A 72 9.88 -15.35 13.52
C LEU A 72 9.18 -15.45 14.88
N VAL A 73 9.92 -15.69 15.96
CA VAL A 73 9.34 -15.82 17.30
C VAL A 73 8.75 -14.50 17.80
N THR A 74 9.29 -13.35 17.39
CA THR A 74 8.71 -12.03 17.71
C THR A 74 7.33 -11.87 17.05
N ILE A 75 7.17 -12.32 15.81
CA ILE A 75 5.88 -12.29 15.10
C ILE A 75 4.83 -13.17 15.80
N PHE A 76 5.22 -14.37 16.25
CA PHE A 76 4.26 -15.33 16.82
C PHE A 76 3.91 -15.05 18.28
N LEU A 77 4.88 -14.57 19.07
CA LEU A 77 4.73 -14.54 20.53
C LEU A 77 4.52 -13.14 21.07
N ASN A 78 4.89 -12.07 20.32
CA ASN A 78 4.72 -10.68 20.75
C ASN A 78 5.24 -10.38 22.17
N VAL A 79 6.23 -11.14 22.66
CA VAL A 79 6.83 -10.98 24.00
C VAL A 79 8.32 -10.69 23.87
N SER A 80 8.76 -9.55 24.42
CA SER A 80 10.17 -9.15 24.45
C SER A 80 11.07 -10.11 25.24
N GLU A 81 10.50 -10.89 26.17
CA GLU A 81 11.20 -11.91 26.95
C GLU A 81 11.76 -13.03 26.05
N VAL A 82 11.11 -13.34 24.92
CA VAL A 82 11.55 -14.40 24.00
C VAL A 82 12.85 -14.06 23.30
N VAL A 83 13.10 -12.77 23.02
CA VAL A 83 14.38 -12.31 22.45
C VAL A 83 15.55 -12.65 23.38
N ALA A 84 15.35 -12.54 24.70
CA ALA A 84 16.37 -12.96 25.66
C ALA A 84 16.61 -14.48 25.61
N PHE A 85 15.59 -15.31 25.32
CA PHE A 85 15.76 -16.76 25.12
C PHE A 85 16.44 -17.12 23.80
N VAL A 86 16.47 -16.23 22.81
CA VAL A 86 17.24 -16.40 21.57
C VAL A 86 18.73 -16.13 21.84
N TRP A 87 19.05 -14.99 22.46
CA TRP A 87 20.45 -14.51 22.57
C TRP A 87 21.13 -14.84 23.91
N GLY A 88 20.36 -14.97 24.99
CA GLY A 88 20.84 -15.26 26.34
C GLY A 88 21.58 -16.58 26.45
N PRO A 89 21.08 -17.70 25.91
CA PRO A 89 21.79 -18.98 25.95
C PRO A 89 23.16 -18.90 25.25
N ILE A 90 23.25 -18.14 24.14
CA ILE A 90 24.48 -17.92 23.39
C ILE A 90 25.47 -17.12 24.26
N LYS A 91 25.00 -16.03 24.86
CA LYS A 91 25.78 -15.21 25.81
C LYS A 91 26.36 -16.07 26.92
N LEU A 92 25.53 -16.87 27.60
CA LEU A 92 25.95 -17.72 28.71
C LEU A 92 27.00 -18.76 28.30
N ALA A 93 26.77 -19.46 27.19
CA ALA A 93 27.70 -20.46 26.66
C ALA A 93 29.06 -19.85 26.29
N LEU A 94 29.05 -18.69 25.63
CA LEU A 94 30.25 -17.96 25.25
C LEU A 94 31.02 -17.47 26.49
N MET A 95 30.35 -16.87 27.47
CA MET A 95 30.97 -16.45 28.74
C MET A 95 31.63 -17.62 29.45
N ALA A 96 30.94 -18.76 29.57
CA ALA A 96 31.49 -19.95 30.20
C ALA A 96 32.77 -20.46 29.49
N ALA A 97 32.75 -20.50 28.14
CA ALA A 97 33.85 -21.02 27.35
C ALA A 97 35.10 -20.11 27.35
N THR A 98 34.95 -18.78 27.43
CA THR A 98 36.10 -17.84 27.34
C THR A 98 37.17 -17.99 28.41
N THR A 99 36.87 -18.71 29.47
CA THR A 99 37.81 -19.01 30.55
C THR A 99 38.91 -20.01 30.14
N TRP A 100 38.80 -20.63 28.94
CA TRP A 100 39.83 -21.49 28.36
C TRP A 100 39.73 -21.57 26.82
N THR A 101 40.86 -21.42 26.12
CA THR A 101 40.86 -21.27 24.65
C THR A 101 40.37 -22.51 23.89
N ASP A 102 40.66 -23.72 24.38
CA ASP A 102 40.23 -24.95 23.70
C ASP A 102 38.72 -25.18 23.81
N SER A 103 38.09 -24.77 24.91
CA SER A 103 36.63 -24.81 25.02
C SER A 103 35.95 -23.83 24.06
N VAL A 104 36.53 -22.64 23.84
CA VAL A 104 36.01 -21.70 22.83
C VAL A 104 36.03 -22.35 21.45
N ARG A 105 37.13 -22.99 21.06
CA ARG A 105 37.26 -23.63 19.75
C ARG A 105 36.21 -24.70 19.53
N GLN A 106 36.06 -25.62 20.49
CA GLN A 106 35.08 -26.70 20.36
C GLN A 106 33.64 -26.20 20.38
N LEU A 107 33.34 -25.17 21.17
CA LEU A 107 32.02 -24.54 21.19
C LEU A 107 31.68 -23.91 19.84
N ILE A 108 32.64 -23.24 19.22
CA ILE A 108 32.46 -22.61 17.90
C ILE A 108 32.28 -23.68 16.81
N ASP A 109 33.01 -24.80 16.88
CA ASP A 109 32.78 -25.94 15.98
C ASP A 109 31.35 -26.48 16.12
N ALA A 110 30.86 -26.63 17.35
CA ALA A 110 29.49 -27.09 17.60
C ALA A 110 28.44 -26.09 17.09
N TYR A 111 28.66 -24.78 17.26
CA TYR A 111 27.77 -23.77 16.69
C TYR A 111 27.78 -23.77 15.17
N GLU A 112 28.93 -23.95 14.52
CA GLU A 112 28.98 -24.05 13.06
C GLU A 112 28.13 -25.22 12.55
N GLU A 113 28.29 -26.41 13.15
CA GLU A 113 27.50 -27.60 12.78
C GLU A 113 25.99 -27.38 12.93
N ILE A 114 25.56 -26.75 14.03
CA ILE A 114 24.16 -26.40 14.24
C ILE A 114 23.72 -25.33 13.23
N GLY A 115 24.53 -24.30 13.00
CA GLY A 115 24.24 -23.25 12.03
C GLY A 115 24.04 -23.76 10.61
N GLU A 116 24.81 -24.78 10.20
CA GLU A 116 24.61 -25.45 8.90
C GLU A 116 23.28 -26.20 8.82
N ALA A 117 22.87 -26.86 9.91
CA ALA A 117 21.59 -27.54 10.02
C ALA A 117 20.38 -26.59 10.15
N LEU A 118 20.62 -25.29 10.36
CA LEU A 118 19.60 -24.24 10.40
C LEU A 118 19.51 -23.43 9.09
N GLY A 119 20.19 -23.87 8.03
CA GLY A 119 20.19 -23.18 6.75
C GLY A 119 18.79 -22.98 6.16
N ASN A 120 18.67 -21.98 5.26
CA ASN A 120 17.45 -21.64 4.51
C ASN A 120 16.26 -21.10 5.32
N LEU A 121 16.34 -20.90 6.65
CA LEU A 121 15.24 -20.32 7.44
C LEU A 121 14.75 -18.95 6.91
N ALA A 122 15.67 -18.12 6.40
CA ALA A 122 15.37 -16.82 5.81
C ALA A 122 14.31 -16.88 4.70
N PHE A 123 14.36 -17.93 3.88
CA PHE A 123 13.55 -18.10 2.69
C PHE A 123 12.07 -18.38 3.02
N PHE A 124 11.79 -18.89 4.22
CA PHE A 124 10.44 -19.30 4.61
C PHE A 124 9.67 -18.22 5.36
N HIS A 125 10.26 -17.04 5.64
CA HIS A 125 9.63 -15.99 6.46
C HIS A 125 8.18 -15.68 6.09
N ASN A 126 7.85 -15.58 4.79
CA ASN A 126 6.51 -15.27 4.31
C ASN A 126 5.58 -16.49 4.30
N LEU A 127 6.13 -17.70 4.10
CA LEU A 127 5.36 -18.94 4.09
C LEU A 127 4.91 -19.34 5.51
N ILE A 128 5.78 -19.11 6.49
CA ILE A 128 5.56 -19.47 7.89
C ILE A 128 4.36 -18.73 8.47
N LYS A 129 4.21 -17.43 8.17
CA LYS A 129 3.11 -16.60 8.72
C LYS A 129 1.72 -17.16 8.45
N THR A 130 1.57 -17.93 7.38
CA THR A 130 0.26 -18.35 6.88
C THR A 130 -0.04 -19.84 7.06
N THR A 131 0.89 -20.60 7.64
CA THR A 131 0.89 -22.05 7.53
C THR A 131 1.16 -22.70 8.90
N GLN A 132 0.13 -23.28 9.52
CA GLN A 132 0.22 -23.81 10.89
C GLN A 132 1.30 -24.89 11.08
N HIS A 133 1.41 -25.86 10.16
CA HIS A 133 2.43 -26.92 10.25
C HIS A 133 3.86 -26.38 10.24
N LEU A 134 4.05 -25.21 9.64
CA LEU A 134 5.35 -24.56 9.51
C LEU A 134 5.68 -23.70 10.74
N GLN A 135 4.67 -23.22 11.46
CA GLN A 135 4.83 -22.64 12.80
C GLN A 135 5.25 -23.70 13.82
N GLU A 136 4.60 -24.87 13.81
CA GLU A 136 4.97 -26.02 14.65
C GLU A 136 6.42 -26.45 14.38
N ALA A 137 6.85 -26.45 13.12
CA ALA A 137 8.24 -26.76 12.77
C ALA A 137 9.24 -25.78 13.38
N ILE A 138 8.91 -24.48 13.51
CA ILE A 138 9.79 -23.46 14.12
C ILE A 138 9.83 -23.59 15.63
N GLU A 139 8.68 -23.84 16.24
CA GLU A 139 8.60 -24.15 17.67
C GLU A 139 9.53 -25.32 18.01
N ASP A 140 9.50 -26.36 17.18
CA ASP A 140 10.39 -27.51 17.29
C ASP A 140 11.87 -27.18 17.01
N TYR A 141 12.17 -26.29 16.04
CA TYR A 141 13.53 -25.78 15.81
C TYR A 141 14.06 -25.08 17.07
N PHE A 142 13.26 -24.21 17.66
CA PHE A 142 13.68 -23.45 18.82
C PHE A 142 13.81 -24.34 20.06
N ALA A 143 12.91 -25.31 20.25
CA ALA A 143 13.02 -26.33 21.29
C ALA A 143 14.36 -27.09 21.19
N ASP A 144 14.74 -27.52 19.98
CA ASP A 144 16.01 -28.22 19.73
C ASP A 144 17.23 -27.32 19.98
N ILE A 145 17.15 -26.02 19.64
CA ILE A 145 18.22 -25.04 19.93
C ILE A 145 18.38 -24.81 21.44
N LEU A 146 17.27 -24.70 22.19
CA LEU A 146 17.33 -24.58 23.65
C LEU A 146 17.90 -25.86 24.27
N CYS A 147 17.52 -27.03 23.76
CA CYS A 147 18.07 -28.31 24.20
C CYS A 147 19.58 -28.40 23.95
N PHE A 148 20.05 -27.94 22.78
CA PHE A 148 21.47 -27.82 22.48
C PHE A 148 22.20 -26.95 23.51
N HIS A 149 21.71 -25.75 23.79
CA HIS A 149 22.36 -24.85 24.76
C HIS A 149 22.35 -25.41 26.18
N ARG A 150 21.30 -26.12 26.59
CA ARG A 150 21.28 -26.84 27.88
C ARG A 150 22.39 -27.88 27.96
N CYS A 151 22.60 -28.63 26.87
CA CYS A 151 23.70 -29.58 26.80
C CYS A 151 25.06 -28.88 26.89
N VAL A 152 25.22 -27.70 26.29
CA VAL A 152 26.44 -26.88 26.40
C VAL A 152 26.66 -26.43 27.86
N LEU A 153 25.65 -25.83 28.49
CA LEU A 153 25.75 -25.31 29.86
C LEU A 153 26.00 -26.44 30.88
N ASP A 154 25.45 -27.64 30.67
CA ASP A 154 25.74 -28.83 31.49
C ASP A 154 27.23 -29.21 31.49
N VAL A 155 27.97 -28.98 30.40
CA VAL A 155 29.42 -29.23 30.38
C VAL A 155 30.13 -28.30 31.35
N PHE A 156 29.83 -27.01 31.27
CA PHE A 156 30.53 -25.97 32.04
C PHE A 156 30.07 -25.87 33.50
N SER A 157 28.91 -26.45 33.83
CA SER A 157 28.38 -26.46 35.20
C SER A 157 28.99 -27.57 36.08
N ARG A 158 29.80 -28.47 35.52
CA ARG A 158 30.42 -29.57 36.26
C ARG A 158 31.52 -29.08 37.20
N PRO A 159 31.65 -29.66 38.41
CA PRO A 159 32.83 -29.44 39.24
C PRO A 159 34.09 -29.81 38.47
N ASP A 160 35.11 -28.95 38.53
CA ASP A 160 36.35 -29.09 37.76
C ASP A 160 36.12 -29.40 36.26
N TRP A 161 35.15 -28.72 35.64
CA TRP A 161 34.81 -28.94 34.23
C TRP A 161 36.04 -28.86 33.29
N LYS A 162 37.09 -28.12 33.66
CA LYS A 162 38.35 -28.05 32.91
C LYS A 162 39.08 -29.40 32.92
N GLY A 163 39.25 -30.01 34.10
CA GLY A 163 39.88 -31.33 34.24
C GLY A 163 39.11 -32.45 33.55
N VAL A 164 37.77 -32.37 33.55
CA VAL A 164 36.90 -33.40 32.93
C VAL A 164 36.41 -33.04 31.53
N PHE A 165 36.89 -31.95 30.94
CA PHE A 165 36.29 -31.37 29.72
C PHE A 165 36.20 -32.36 28.58
N LYS A 166 37.28 -33.11 28.29
CA LYS A 166 37.32 -34.05 27.17
C LYS A 166 36.21 -35.11 27.27
N TRP A 167 35.98 -35.64 28.48
CA TRP A 167 34.93 -36.63 28.72
C TRP A 167 33.53 -35.98 28.71
N ALA A 168 33.36 -34.85 29.38
CA ALA A 168 32.09 -34.11 29.41
C ALA A 168 31.66 -33.67 28.01
N TRP A 169 32.61 -33.20 27.20
CA TRP A 169 32.40 -32.82 25.80
C TRP A 169 32.05 -34.02 24.92
N GLY A 170 32.69 -35.18 25.12
CA GLY A 170 32.31 -36.41 24.44
C GLY A 170 30.88 -36.87 24.78
N SER A 171 30.45 -36.67 26.03
CA SER A 171 29.06 -36.90 26.45
C SER A 171 28.09 -35.91 25.77
N PHE A 172 28.45 -34.64 25.76
CA PHE A 172 27.73 -33.58 25.04
C PHE A 172 27.55 -33.93 23.56
N ARG A 173 28.61 -34.32 22.85
CA ARG A 173 28.56 -34.69 21.43
C ARG A 173 27.58 -35.84 21.17
N ARG A 174 27.51 -36.84 22.06
CA ARG A 174 26.53 -37.93 21.96
C ARG A 174 25.09 -37.44 22.14
N ARG A 175 24.85 -36.51 23.08
CA ARG A 175 23.52 -35.93 23.33
C ARG A 175 23.04 -35.00 22.21
N VAL A 176 23.96 -34.26 21.59
CA VAL A 176 23.64 -33.30 20.52
C VAL A 176 23.46 -33.97 19.17
N LYS A 177 24.08 -35.14 18.93
CA LYS A 177 23.96 -35.84 17.64
C LYS A 177 22.50 -36.04 17.18
N PRO A 178 21.57 -36.57 18.01
CA PRO A 178 20.15 -36.67 17.63
C PRO A 178 19.48 -35.31 17.35
N ILE A 179 19.87 -34.26 18.08
CA ILE A 179 19.38 -32.89 17.85
C ILE A 179 19.81 -32.41 16.47
N LEU A 180 21.08 -32.58 16.13
CA LEU A 180 21.62 -32.22 14.82
C LEU A 180 20.93 -33.00 13.68
N GLU A 181 20.69 -34.29 13.85
CA GLU A 181 19.96 -35.12 12.89
C GLU A 181 18.49 -34.65 12.72
N SER A 182 17.83 -34.27 13.82
CA SER A 182 16.49 -33.69 13.81
C SER A 182 16.43 -32.37 13.04
N LEU A 183 17.38 -31.46 13.29
CA LEU A 183 17.51 -30.17 12.61
C LEU A 183 17.72 -30.35 11.10
N LYS A 184 18.65 -31.24 10.71
CA LYS A 184 18.93 -31.54 9.29
C LYS A 184 17.71 -32.13 8.58
N ARG A 185 17.03 -33.10 9.19
CA ARG A 185 15.81 -33.69 8.62
C ARG A 185 14.73 -32.63 8.38
N ARG A 186 14.54 -31.69 9.31
CA ARG A 186 13.60 -30.58 9.12
C ARG A 186 14.07 -29.60 8.05
N GLN A 187 15.38 -29.36 7.94
CA GLN A 187 15.93 -28.49 6.90
C GLN A 187 15.71 -29.09 5.51
N ASP A 188 15.89 -30.41 5.37
CA ASP A 188 15.63 -31.15 4.13
C ASP A 188 14.14 -31.08 3.77
N MET A 189 13.26 -31.26 4.75
CA MET A 189 11.81 -31.13 4.56
C MET A 189 11.44 -29.71 4.09
N LEU A 190 12.00 -28.67 4.72
CA LEU A 190 11.76 -27.29 4.29
C LEU A 190 12.33 -27.01 2.90
N SER A 191 13.49 -27.60 2.59
CA SER A 191 14.14 -27.47 1.30
C SER A 191 13.47 -28.30 0.19
N ASP A 192 12.38 -29.01 0.48
CA ASP A 192 11.56 -29.69 -0.51
C ASP A 192 11.10 -28.70 -1.60
N ALA A 193 11.42 -29.03 -2.85
CA ALA A 193 11.18 -28.17 -4.00
C ALA A 193 9.72 -27.73 -4.13
N LYS A 194 8.74 -28.51 -3.66
CA LYS A 194 7.32 -28.14 -3.68
C LYS A 194 7.01 -27.03 -2.68
N LEU A 195 7.54 -27.12 -1.46
CA LEU A 195 7.40 -26.07 -0.45
C LEU A 195 8.12 -24.79 -0.91
N GLN A 196 9.30 -24.95 -1.52
CA GLN A 196 10.02 -23.80 -2.07
C GLN A 196 9.29 -23.13 -3.24
N SER A 197 8.75 -23.91 -4.17
CA SER A 197 7.95 -23.38 -5.28
C SER A 197 6.71 -22.65 -4.76
N HIS A 198 6.03 -23.22 -3.76
CA HIS A 198 4.87 -22.57 -3.14
C HIS A 198 5.25 -21.27 -2.41
N ALA A 199 6.40 -21.24 -1.73
CA ALA A 199 6.92 -20.02 -1.09
C ALA A 199 7.20 -18.91 -2.09
N ILE A 200 7.88 -19.25 -3.20
CA ILE A 200 8.19 -18.29 -4.28
C ILE A 200 6.89 -17.77 -4.90
N LEU A 201 5.95 -18.66 -5.22
CA LEU A 201 4.67 -18.25 -5.83
C LEU A 201 3.89 -17.31 -4.93
N LYS A 202 3.85 -17.61 -3.61
CA LYS A 202 3.18 -16.76 -2.63
C LYS A 202 3.85 -15.39 -2.51
N ASP A 203 5.17 -15.36 -2.43
CA ASP A 203 5.93 -14.10 -2.34
C ASP A 203 5.72 -13.22 -3.59
N VAL A 204 5.75 -13.83 -4.78
CA VAL A 204 5.43 -13.16 -6.05
C VAL A 204 3.99 -12.63 -6.06
N GLN A 205 3.03 -13.40 -5.54
CA GLN A 205 1.64 -12.99 -5.47
C GLN A 205 1.44 -11.81 -4.52
N ASP A 206 2.04 -11.85 -3.33
CA ASP A 206 1.94 -10.81 -2.31
C ASP A 206 2.62 -9.51 -2.77
N SER A 207 3.83 -9.61 -3.34
CA SER A 207 4.54 -8.49 -3.96
C SER A 207 3.75 -7.88 -5.13
N GLY A 208 3.15 -8.74 -5.96
CA GLY A 208 2.29 -8.31 -7.07
C GLY A 208 1.02 -7.61 -6.59
N ALA A 209 0.41 -8.06 -5.48
CA ALA A 209 -0.76 -7.40 -4.89
C ALA A 209 -0.41 -6.00 -4.37
N TYR A 210 0.71 -5.88 -3.64
CA TYR A 210 1.20 -4.59 -3.16
C TYR A 210 1.49 -3.62 -4.31
N ALA A 211 2.18 -4.06 -5.36
CA ALA A 211 2.46 -3.23 -6.52
C ALA A 211 1.18 -2.76 -7.24
N ARG A 212 0.18 -3.63 -7.36
CA ARG A 212 -1.12 -3.27 -7.94
C ARG A 212 -1.86 -2.23 -7.11
N ASP A 213 -1.86 -2.36 -5.79
CA ASP A 213 -2.51 -1.38 -4.91
C ASP A 213 -1.80 -0.02 -4.95
N GLN A 214 -0.47 0.00 -4.98
CA GLN A 214 0.29 1.24 -5.19
C GLN A 214 -0.05 1.91 -6.53
N PHE A 215 -0.16 1.12 -7.59
CA PHE A 215 -0.55 1.63 -8.90
C PHE A 215 -1.98 2.19 -8.91
N LYS A 216 -2.93 1.51 -8.26
CA LYS A 216 -4.31 2.01 -8.10
C LYS A 216 -4.34 3.33 -7.32
N ASN A 217 -3.58 3.43 -6.23
CA ASN A 217 -3.53 4.65 -5.42
C ASN A 217 -2.94 5.82 -6.21
N LEU A 218 -1.86 5.58 -6.97
CA LEU A 218 -1.27 6.59 -7.85
C LEU A 218 -2.27 7.02 -8.93
N GLN A 219 -2.96 6.07 -9.55
CA GLN A 219 -3.98 6.36 -10.56
C GLN A 219 -5.14 7.18 -9.98
N ALA A 220 -5.62 6.84 -8.78
CA ALA A 220 -6.66 7.60 -8.09
C ALA A 220 -6.19 9.03 -7.79
N GLY A 221 -4.95 9.22 -7.33
CA GLY A 221 -4.38 10.55 -7.10
C GLY A 221 -4.23 11.38 -8.39
N LEU A 222 -3.86 10.76 -9.50
CA LEU A 222 -3.79 11.45 -10.81
C LEU A 222 -5.17 11.90 -11.29
N GLU A 223 -6.20 11.06 -11.14
CA GLU A 223 -7.56 11.43 -11.48
C GLU A 223 -8.09 12.55 -10.57
N GLU A 224 -7.79 12.51 -9.27
CA GLU A 224 -8.14 13.58 -8.34
C GLU A 224 -7.51 14.92 -8.77
N ILE A 225 -6.20 14.95 -9.05
CA ILE A 225 -5.51 16.16 -9.55
C ILE A 225 -6.17 16.66 -10.85
N ARG A 226 -6.47 15.75 -11.78
CA ARG A 226 -7.12 16.11 -13.05
C ARG A 226 -8.50 16.74 -12.83
N THR A 227 -9.29 16.20 -11.92
CA THR A 227 -10.63 16.75 -11.59
C THR A 227 -10.54 18.12 -10.95
N VAL A 228 -9.59 18.33 -10.03
CA VAL A 228 -9.37 19.64 -9.38
C VAL A 228 -8.98 20.69 -10.41
N LEU A 229 -7.99 20.40 -11.26
CA LEU A 229 -7.54 21.29 -12.33
C LEU A 229 -8.67 21.65 -13.30
N HIS A 230 -9.48 20.66 -13.69
CA HIS A 230 -10.65 20.91 -14.54
C HIS A 230 -11.67 21.83 -13.86
N SER A 231 -11.91 21.65 -12.55
CA SER A 231 -12.83 22.51 -11.79
C SER A 231 -12.30 23.94 -11.65
N GLU A 232 -11.00 24.12 -11.43
CA GLU A 232 -10.37 25.43 -11.34
C GLU A 232 -10.42 26.15 -12.69
N GLN A 233 -10.17 25.42 -13.78
CA GLN A 233 -10.29 25.98 -15.13
C GLN A 233 -11.70 26.48 -15.42
N LEU A 234 -12.74 25.71 -15.08
CA LEU A 234 -14.13 26.13 -15.25
C LEU A 234 -14.47 27.38 -14.43
N LYS A 235 -14.00 27.45 -13.17
CA LYS A 235 -14.19 28.63 -12.31
C LYS A 235 -13.48 29.87 -12.88
N SER A 236 -12.25 29.70 -13.37
CA SER A 236 -11.47 30.76 -13.99
C SER A 236 -12.15 31.30 -15.25
N ASN A 237 -12.60 30.40 -16.14
CA ASN A 237 -13.34 30.78 -17.35
C ASN A 237 -14.64 31.53 -17.00
N ALA A 238 -15.42 31.04 -16.04
CA ALA A 238 -16.65 31.70 -15.60
C ALA A 238 -16.40 33.09 -15.00
N PHE A 239 -15.28 33.27 -14.29
CA PHE A 239 -14.87 34.57 -13.78
C PHE A 239 -14.51 35.54 -14.92
N GLN A 240 -13.72 35.08 -15.89
CA GLN A 240 -13.36 35.86 -17.08
C GLN A 240 -14.59 36.26 -17.90
N ASP A 241 -15.54 35.35 -18.11
CA ASP A 241 -16.80 35.64 -18.82
C ASP A 241 -17.61 36.72 -18.09
N ARG A 242 -17.66 36.65 -16.75
CA ARG A 242 -18.37 37.63 -15.93
C ARG A 242 -17.71 39.00 -15.96
N GLU A 243 -16.39 39.05 -15.91
CA GLU A 243 -15.61 40.29 -16.00
C GLU A 243 -15.74 40.93 -17.40
N MET A 244 -15.64 40.12 -18.45
CA MET A 244 -15.84 40.57 -19.83
C MET A 244 -17.25 41.12 -20.04
N LYS A 245 -18.28 40.43 -19.52
CA LYS A 245 -19.67 40.90 -19.55
C LYS A 245 -19.82 42.25 -18.85
N ALA A 246 -19.31 42.39 -17.62
CA ALA A 246 -19.42 43.64 -16.86
C ALA A 246 -18.70 44.81 -17.55
N SER A 247 -17.54 44.55 -18.14
CA SER A 247 -16.77 45.55 -18.91
C SER A 247 -17.53 46.00 -20.16
N LEU A 248 -18.14 45.08 -20.89
CA LEU A 248 -18.98 45.38 -22.05
C LEU A 248 -20.23 46.16 -21.66
N GLU A 249 -20.94 45.76 -20.59
CA GLU A 249 -22.12 46.46 -20.08
C GLU A 249 -21.80 47.91 -19.69
N GLY A 250 -20.65 48.14 -19.02
CA GLY A 250 -20.19 49.48 -18.66
C GLY A 250 -19.79 50.35 -19.86
N LYS A 251 -19.14 49.77 -20.88
CA LYS A 251 -18.75 50.50 -22.11
C LYS A 251 -19.93 50.81 -23.02
N LEU A 252 -20.92 49.92 -23.08
CA LEU A 252 -22.10 50.06 -23.93
C LEU A 252 -23.19 50.93 -23.28
N GLY A 253 -23.02 51.34 -22.01
CA GLY A 253 -23.96 52.22 -21.31
C GLY A 253 -25.36 51.59 -21.18
N VAL A 254 -25.45 50.26 -21.10
CA VAL A 254 -26.72 49.55 -21.04
C VAL A 254 -27.26 49.67 -19.61
N PRO A 255 -28.42 50.34 -19.38
CA PRO A 255 -29.06 50.31 -18.08
C PRO A 255 -29.41 48.86 -17.77
N GLY A 256 -29.04 48.37 -16.60
CA GLY A 256 -29.19 46.96 -16.21
C GLY A 256 -30.58 46.45 -16.58
N PHE A 257 -30.61 45.46 -17.48
CA PHE A 257 -31.84 44.83 -17.96
C PHE A 257 -32.53 44.19 -16.75
N ARG A 258 -33.50 44.90 -16.19
CA ARG A 258 -34.44 44.36 -15.20
C ARG A 258 -35.29 43.34 -15.94
N THR A 259 -35.08 42.07 -15.63
CA THR A 259 -36.08 41.05 -15.91
C THR A 259 -37.30 41.33 -15.03
N ASP A 260 -38.46 41.21 -15.66
CA ASP A 260 -39.81 41.23 -15.12
C ASP A 260 -40.52 42.60 -15.03
N SER A 261 -41.68 42.61 -15.71
CA SER A 261 -42.80 43.56 -15.60
C SER A 261 -42.93 44.72 -16.59
N GLN A 262 -42.30 44.70 -17.78
CA GLN A 262 -42.62 45.69 -18.85
C GLN A 262 -43.21 45.11 -20.14
N LEU A 263 -43.62 43.83 -20.16
CA LEU A 263 -44.43 43.27 -21.27
C LEU A 263 -45.93 43.61 -21.17
N GLU A 264 -46.34 44.39 -20.16
CA GLU A 264 -47.73 44.84 -19.96
C GLU A 264 -47.85 46.38 -19.91
N SER A 265 -47.13 47.10 -20.78
CA SER A 265 -47.61 48.42 -21.18
C SER A 265 -48.59 48.25 -22.33
N PRO A 266 -49.88 48.60 -22.19
CA PRO A 266 -50.74 48.77 -23.34
C PRO A 266 -50.17 49.96 -24.12
N GLU A 267 -49.32 49.70 -25.12
CA GLU A 267 -49.08 50.71 -26.14
C GLU A 267 -50.44 51.02 -26.75
N GLU A 268 -50.90 52.25 -26.56
CA GLU A 268 -52.04 52.81 -27.25
C GLU A 268 -51.83 52.58 -28.74
N SER A 269 -52.51 51.57 -29.28
CA SER A 269 -52.57 51.32 -30.70
C SER A 269 -53.21 52.55 -31.33
N VAL A 270 -52.41 53.42 -31.93
CA VAL A 270 -52.93 54.43 -32.83
C VAL A 270 -53.65 53.66 -33.95
N GLU A 271 -54.98 53.69 -33.95
CA GLU A 271 -55.89 53.00 -34.89
C GLU A 271 -55.59 53.29 -36.38
N SER A 272 -54.71 54.24 -36.68
CA SER A 272 -54.28 54.57 -38.04
C SER A 272 -52.91 54.00 -38.44
N SER A 273 -52.23 53.25 -37.56
CA SER A 273 -50.90 52.68 -37.82
C SER A 273 -51.01 51.44 -38.72
N GLY A 274 -50.85 51.64 -40.03
CA GLY A 274 -50.90 50.57 -41.03
C GLY A 274 -51.72 50.92 -42.27
N ASN A 275 -52.59 51.94 -42.19
CA ASN A 275 -53.51 52.31 -43.29
C ASN A 275 -52.83 52.81 -44.56
N TRP A 276 -51.53 53.15 -44.50
CA TRP A 276 -50.75 53.54 -45.66
C TRP A 276 -50.67 52.42 -46.70
N ILE A 277 -50.81 51.15 -46.30
CA ILE A 277 -50.72 50.01 -47.21
C ILE A 277 -51.88 49.96 -48.21
N PHE A 278 -53.10 50.35 -47.81
CA PHE A 278 -54.30 50.35 -48.66
C PHE A 278 -54.26 51.44 -49.75
N SER A 279 -53.42 52.45 -49.54
CA SER A 279 -53.17 53.52 -50.51
C SER A 279 -52.01 53.18 -51.45
N HIS A 280 -51.24 52.14 -51.17
CA HIS A 280 -50.08 51.78 -52.00
C HIS A 280 -50.52 51.11 -53.30
N HIS A 281 -49.98 51.58 -54.44
CA HIS A 281 -50.37 51.11 -55.77
C HIS A 281 -50.26 49.58 -55.92
N ALA A 282 -49.19 48.96 -55.39
CA ALA A 282 -48.99 47.51 -55.44
C ALA A 282 -50.10 46.72 -54.71
N PHE A 283 -50.63 47.26 -53.61
CA PHE A 283 -51.74 46.65 -52.89
C PHE A 283 -53.04 46.75 -53.70
N ARG A 284 -53.34 47.92 -54.29
CA ARG A 284 -54.54 48.11 -55.11
C ARG A 284 -54.54 47.25 -56.38
N THR A 285 -53.39 47.07 -57.01
CA THR A 285 -53.24 46.18 -58.18
C THR A 285 -53.46 44.72 -57.79
N TRP A 286 -52.96 44.30 -56.63
CA TRP A 286 -53.22 42.94 -56.11
C TRP A 286 -54.70 42.74 -55.75
N GLU A 287 -55.33 43.73 -55.10
CA GLU A 287 -56.74 43.68 -54.70
C GLU A 287 -57.70 43.63 -55.90
N THR A 288 -57.38 44.32 -57.00
CA THR A 288 -58.19 44.32 -58.22
C THR A 288 -57.98 43.08 -59.09
N ALA A 289 -56.89 42.34 -58.92
CA ALA A 289 -56.57 41.10 -59.65
C ALA A 289 -57.18 39.83 -59.03
N ARG A 290 -58.07 39.95 -58.04
CA ARG A 290 -58.68 38.83 -57.28
C ARG A 290 -59.54 37.84 -58.09
N SER A 291 -59.76 38.08 -59.38
CA SER A 291 -60.51 37.19 -60.28
C SER A 291 -59.66 36.13 -61.00
N SER A 292 -58.34 36.11 -60.80
CA SER A 292 -57.45 35.02 -61.20
C SER A 292 -56.78 34.40 -59.97
N LEU A 293 -56.89 33.08 -59.83
CA LEU A 293 -56.70 32.31 -58.60
C LEU A 293 -55.27 32.20 -58.01
N ASP A 294 -54.27 33.01 -58.40
CA ASP A 294 -52.87 32.86 -57.89
C ASP A 294 -52.08 34.19 -57.76
N GLY A 295 -52.44 35.03 -56.80
CA GLY A 295 -51.68 36.25 -56.48
C GLY A 295 -51.21 36.29 -55.03
N ILE A 296 -49.92 36.08 -54.75
CA ILE A 296 -49.32 36.25 -53.41
C ILE A 296 -48.63 37.62 -53.33
N LEU A 297 -48.97 38.42 -52.32
CA LEU A 297 -48.32 39.70 -52.02
C LEU A 297 -47.32 39.54 -50.86
N PHE A 298 -46.04 39.81 -51.12
CA PHE A 298 -44.98 39.75 -50.10
C PHE A 298 -44.68 41.13 -49.51
N LEU A 299 -44.69 41.23 -48.17
CA LEU A 299 -44.37 42.45 -47.42
C LEU A 299 -43.00 42.32 -46.72
N ASN A 300 -41.98 43.00 -47.26
CA ASN A 300 -40.62 43.02 -46.73
C ASN A 300 -40.18 44.41 -46.25
N GLY A 301 -39.24 44.47 -45.32
CA GLY A 301 -38.86 45.69 -44.59
C GLY A 301 -38.08 45.40 -43.30
N SER A 302 -37.40 46.40 -42.75
CA SER A 302 -36.60 46.28 -41.53
C SER A 302 -37.46 46.03 -40.28
N PRO A 303 -36.91 45.37 -39.23
CA PRO A 303 -37.58 45.24 -37.94
C PRO A 303 -37.98 46.63 -37.39
N GLY A 304 -39.21 46.78 -36.89
CA GLY A 304 -39.73 48.06 -36.35
C GLY A 304 -40.47 48.94 -37.35
N ALA A 305 -40.53 48.59 -38.65
CA ALA A 305 -41.20 49.38 -39.70
C ALA A 305 -42.76 49.34 -39.69
N GLY A 306 -43.39 48.93 -38.59
CA GLY A 306 -44.86 48.91 -38.47
C GLY A 306 -45.58 47.76 -39.19
N LYS A 307 -44.89 46.66 -39.50
CA LYS A 307 -45.51 45.48 -40.16
C LYS A 307 -46.48 44.69 -39.28
N LEU A 308 -46.26 44.68 -37.96
CA LEU A 308 -47.06 43.92 -36.99
C LEU A 308 -48.45 44.55 -36.72
N PRO A 309 -48.58 45.89 -36.55
CA PRO A 309 -49.89 46.54 -36.49
C PRO A 309 -50.76 46.28 -37.73
N ALA A 310 -50.18 46.39 -38.94
CA ALA A 310 -50.89 46.10 -40.19
C ALA A 310 -51.36 44.64 -40.30
N GLN A 311 -50.74 43.71 -39.58
CA GLN A 311 -51.14 42.31 -39.56
C GLN A 311 -52.49 42.11 -38.85
N ARG A 312 -52.82 42.93 -37.83
CA ARG A 312 -54.09 42.80 -37.09
C ARG A 312 -55.31 43.20 -37.93
N ASP A 313 -55.19 44.25 -38.75
CA ASP A 313 -56.30 44.73 -39.58
C ASP A 313 -56.51 43.89 -40.85
N ILE A 314 -55.45 43.28 -41.39
CA ILE A 314 -55.51 42.49 -42.64
C ILE A 314 -56.01 41.06 -42.41
N ILE A 315 -55.90 40.50 -41.20
CA ILE A 315 -56.38 39.14 -40.87
C ILE A 315 -57.92 39.01 -41.00
N ILE A 316 -58.68 40.11 -41.02
CA ILE A 316 -60.15 40.08 -41.12
C ILE A 316 -60.66 39.74 -42.55
N LEU A 317 -59.80 39.63 -43.57
CA LEU A 317 -60.19 39.17 -44.91
C LEU A 317 -59.43 37.88 -45.31
N PRO A 318 -60.06 36.90 -45.99
CA PRO A 318 -59.59 35.52 -45.94
C PRO A 318 -58.34 35.25 -46.79
N ALA A 319 -57.42 34.52 -46.14
CA ALA A 319 -56.44 33.53 -46.63
C ALA A 319 -55.74 33.79 -47.98
N ASN A 320 -54.55 34.41 -47.92
CA ASN A 320 -53.31 33.97 -48.59
C ASN A 320 -52.18 35.02 -48.44
N LEU A 321 -51.66 35.21 -47.22
CA LEU A 321 -50.41 35.97 -46.98
C LEU A 321 -49.40 35.10 -46.22
N LEU A 322 -48.20 34.92 -46.78
CA LEU A 322 -47.07 34.27 -46.15
C LEU A 322 -46.02 35.33 -45.77
N PHE A 323 -45.58 35.32 -44.51
CA PHE A 323 -44.54 36.22 -44.00
C PHE A 323 -43.22 35.44 -43.80
N HIS A 324 -42.10 35.99 -44.29
CA HIS A 324 -40.77 35.41 -44.08
C HIS A 324 -39.86 36.43 -43.38
N THR A 325 -39.36 36.08 -42.20
CA THR A 325 -38.30 36.81 -41.49
C THR A 325 -36.99 36.04 -41.62
N GLN A 326 -36.04 36.56 -42.40
CA GLN A 326 -34.70 35.95 -42.51
C GLN A 326 -33.90 36.21 -41.22
N GLY A 327 -33.64 35.15 -40.45
CA GLY A 327 -32.66 35.09 -39.37
C GLY A 327 -31.86 33.80 -39.48
N SER A 328 -30.55 33.92 -39.65
CA SER A 328 -29.59 32.93 -40.15
C SER A 328 -29.53 31.59 -39.40
N GLN A 329 -29.54 30.48 -40.16
CA GLN A 329 -29.11 29.15 -39.73
C GLN A 329 -27.58 29.08 -39.64
N LEU A 330 -27.04 28.51 -38.55
CA LEU A 330 -25.68 27.99 -38.47
C LEU A 330 -25.74 26.46 -38.37
N TRP A 331 -25.22 25.80 -39.41
CA TRP A 331 -24.93 24.38 -39.50
C TRP A 331 -23.81 24.00 -38.53
N ARG A 332 -23.96 22.89 -37.78
CA ARG A 332 -22.86 22.20 -37.10
C ARG A 332 -22.40 21.03 -37.96
N GLY A 333 -21.11 21.02 -38.31
CA GLY A 333 -20.41 19.91 -38.92
C GLY A 333 -18.90 20.08 -38.80
N LEU A 334 -18.32 19.44 -37.78
CA LEU A 334 -17.07 18.67 -37.76
C LEU A 334 -16.90 18.05 -36.37
#